data_AF-A0AAV1MRF3-F1
#
_entry.id   AF-A0AAV1MRF3-F1
#
_cell.length_a   1.000
_cell.length_b   1.000
_cell.length_c   1.000
_cell.angle_alpha   90.00
_cell.angle_beta   90.00
_cell.angle_gamma   90.00
#
_symmetry.space_group_name_H-M   'P 1'
#
loop_
_entity.id
_entity.type
_entity.pdbx_description
1 polymer ?
#
loop_
_entity_poly.entity_id
_entity_poly.type
_entity_poly.pdbx_seq_one_letter_code
_entity_poly.pdbx_strand_id
1 'polypeptide(L)'
;MILIGGLTGFWIFALMTLHSANLGETNLLNEPDVPFPPALPTAENLAAICHNGNGRPRYPDSFFPGSRFSHWKRRGNAINQMESWYSLCCSGQVAQQSSQILCCAQQAWKQALSQFCVEEFSTMTRAYKCCREKGDAQWTCFDSELPNPNYDPTPGYTAPQLPLELGFTFNADAC
;
A
#
# COMPACT_ATOMS: atom_id res chain seq x y z
N MET A 1 53.10 23.33 72.04
CA MET A 1 53.79 22.45 71.05
C MET A 1 52.70 21.62 70.41
N ILE A 2 51.97 22.14 69.43
CA ILE A 2 52.22 22.11 67.97
C ILE A 2 52.56 20.70 67.43
N LEU A 3 51.90 20.36 66.30
CA LEU A 3 52.30 19.45 65.20
C LEU A 3 51.80 17.97 65.36
N ILE A 4 51.09 17.29 64.44
CA ILE A 4 50.66 17.47 63.02
C ILE A 4 49.63 16.36 62.66
N GLY A 5 48.87 16.56 61.58
CA GLY A 5 48.28 15.48 60.75
C GLY A 5 46.75 15.48 60.81
N GLY A 6 45.98 16.07 59.89
CA GLY A 6 46.14 16.02 58.44
C GLY A 6 45.49 14.74 57.93
N LEU A 7 44.28 14.84 57.37
CA LEU A 7 43.79 14.04 56.24
C LEU A 7 42.42 14.56 55.82
N THR A 8 42.45 15.26 54.68
CA THR A 8 41.33 15.74 53.90
C THR A 8 40.45 14.57 53.45
N GLY A 9 39.26 14.45 54.03
CA GLY A 9 38.20 13.58 53.51
C GLY A 9 37.39 14.33 52.45
N PHE A 10 37.87 14.34 51.22
CA PHE A 10 37.08 14.73 50.04
C PHE A 10 35.96 13.71 49.85
N TRP A 11 34.75 14.02 50.28
CA TRP A 11 33.56 13.32 49.79
C TRP A 11 33.28 13.79 48.36
N ILE A 12 33.87 13.07 47.39
CA ILE A 12 33.45 13.17 46.00
C ILE A 12 32.03 12.58 45.94
N PHE A 13 31.02 13.43 46.05
CA PHE A 13 29.70 13.09 45.55
C PHE A 13 29.83 12.98 44.04
N ALA A 14 30.04 11.77 43.53
CA ALA A 14 29.87 11.46 42.12
C ALA A 14 28.39 11.65 41.79
N LEU A 15 28.03 12.88 41.42
CA LEU A 15 26.75 13.19 40.79
C LEU A 15 26.79 12.51 39.41
N MET A 16 26.37 11.25 39.36
CA MET A 16 26.06 10.58 38.11
C MET A 16 24.81 11.27 37.55
N THR A 17 25.01 12.41 36.90
CA THR A 17 24.04 12.96 35.96
C THR A 17 23.89 11.91 34.87
N LEU A 18 22.88 11.07 35.01
CA LEU A 18 22.26 10.35 33.91
C LEU A 18 21.85 11.43 32.91
N HIS A 19 22.75 11.72 31.98
CA HIS A 19 22.39 12.35 30.75
C HIS A 19 21.42 11.36 30.11
N SER A 20 20.13 11.65 30.20
CA SER A 20 19.18 11.19 29.21
C SER A 20 19.71 11.68 27.87
N ALA A 21 20.58 10.87 27.27
CA ALA A 21 20.74 10.89 25.83
C ALA A 21 19.35 10.57 25.32
N ASN A 22 18.65 11.63 24.94
CA ASN A 22 17.52 11.54 24.05
C ASN A 22 18.10 10.86 22.81
N LEU A 23 18.00 9.53 22.76
CA LEU A 23 18.36 8.77 21.58
C LEU A 23 17.35 9.26 20.56
N GLY A 24 17.80 10.26 19.79
CA GLY A 24 17.10 10.78 18.65
C GLY A 24 16.63 9.58 17.87
N GLU A 25 15.32 9.40 17.94
CA GLU A 25 14.44 8.74 16.99
C GLU A 25 15.24 8.22 15.80
N THR A 26 15.72 6.99 15.95
CA THR A 26 16.32 6.27 14.84
C THR A 26 15.26 6.24 13.75
N ASN A 27 15.54 6.90 12.62
CA ASN A 27 14.86 6.74 11.33
C ASN A 27 14.45 5.27 11.15
N LEU A 28 13.22 4.92 11.54
CA LEU A 28 12.58 3.68 11.19
C LEU A 28 12.24 3.84 9.70
N LEU A 29 13.16 3.38 8.84
CA LEU A 29 13.01 3.12 7.41
C LEU A 29 11.83 3.85 6.74
N ASN A 30 12.07 4.93 5.98
CA ASN A 30 11.05 5.58 5.13
C ASN A 30 10.27 4.52 4.34
N GLU A 31 9.10 4.14 4.84
CA GLU A 31 8.25 3.12 4.25
C GLU A 31 7.64 3.68 2.97
N PRO A 32 7.67 2.95 1.84
CA PRO A 32 7.02 3.42 0.62
C PRO A 32 5.52 3.59 0.86
N ASP A 33 5.00 4.78 0.58
CA ASP A 33 3.57 5.06 0.65
C ASP A 33 2.85 4.33 -0.50
N VAL A 34 2.27 3.17 -0.18
CA VAL A 34 1.46 2.35 -1.09
C VAL A 34 0.13 2.06 -0.38
N PRO A 35 -0.92 2.87 -0.64
CA PRO A 35 -2.23 2.75 -0.01
C PRO A 35 -2.94 1.50 -0.53
N PHE A 36 -2.64 0.37 0.10
CA PHE A 36 -3.16 -0.95 -0.24
C PHE A 36 -3.88 -1.56 0.96
N PRO A 37 -5.06 -2.17 0.77
CA PRO A 37 -5.75 -2.40 -0.51
C PRO A 37 -6.57 -1.20 -1.01
N PRO A 38 -6.76 -1.05 -2.33
CA PRO A 38 -7.82 -0.21 -2.88
C PRO A 38 -9.21 -0.76 -2.51
N ALA A 39 -10.19 0.13 -2.36
CA ALA A 39 -11.56 -0.25 -2.05
C ALA A 39 -12.22 -1.08 -3.15
N LEU A 40 -13.22 -1.89 -2.80
CA LEU A 40 -14.06 -2.53 -3.80
C LEU A 40 -14.78 -1.43 -4.62
N PRO A 41 -14.83 -1.52 -5.96
CA PRO A 41 -15.60 -0.60 -6.76
C PRO A 41 -17.09 -0.64 -6.40
N THR A 42 -17.67 0.53 -6.21
CA THR A 42 -19.08 0.78 -5.89
C THR A 42 -19.66 1.79 -6.87
N ALA A 43 -20.98 1.98 -6.88
CA ALA A 43 -21.59 3.00 -7.74
C ALA A 43 -21.13 4.42 -7.34
N GLU A 44 -20.85 4.63 -6.05
CA GLU A 44 -20.45 5.89 -5.46
C GLU A 44 -19.04 6.32 -5.87
N ASN A 45 -18.10 5.38 -5.95
CA ASN A 45 -16.70 5.67 -6.32
C ASN A 45 -16.37 5.43 -7.81
N LEU A 46 -17.30 4.88 -8.60
CA LEU A 46 -17.08 4.51 -10.01
C LEU A 46 -16.62 5.69 -10.88
N ALA A 47 -17.23 6.86 -10.68
CA ALA A 47 -16.86 8.06 -11.42
C ALA A 47 -15.40 8.46 -11.14
N ALA A 48 -14.96 8.39 -9.88
CA ALA A 48 -13.57 8.66 -9.52
C ALA A 48 -12.63 7.61 -10.12
N ILE A 49 -12.98 6.31 -10.07
CA ILE A 49 -12.21 5.23 -10.70
C ILE A 49 -11.92 5.57 -12.17
N CYS A 50 -12.96 5.94 -12.94
CA CYS A 50 -12.83 6.20 -14.37
C CYS A 50 -12.20 7.55 -14.72
N HIS A 51 -12.48 8.62 -13.98
CA HIS A 51 -12.08 9.98 -14.35
C HIS A 51 -10.77 10.43 -13.69
N ASN A 52 -10.44 9.89 -12.51
CA ASN A 52 -9.28 10.35 -11.73
C ASN A 52 -8.04 9.44 -11.90
N GLY A 53 -8.07 8.45 -12.80
CA GLY A 53 -6.97 7.48 -12.97
C GLY A 53 -5.60 8.12 -13.17
N ASN A 54 -5.52 9.18 -13.97
CA ASN A 54 -4.28 9.91 -14.23
C ASN A 54 -3.74 10.67 -12.99
N GLY A 55 -4.57 10.94 -11.99
CA GLY A 55 -4.18 11.59 -10.75
C GLY A 55 -3.85 10.62 -9.63
N ARG A 56 -4.01 9.30 -9.83
CA ARG A 56 -3.71 8.30 -8.80
C ARG A 56 -2.30 7.73 -8.96
N PRO A 57 -1.54 7.49 -7.88
CA PRO A 57 -0.16 7.00 -7.97
C PRO A 57 0.01 5.70 -8.76
N ARG A 58 1.19 5.53 -9.36
CA ARG A 58 1.68 4.29 -9.97
C ARG A 58 3.01 3.90 -9.34
N TYR A 59 3.28 2.60 -9.31
CA TYR A 59 4.40 2.02 -8.57
C TYR A 59 5.35 1.25 -9.49
N PRO A 60 6.10 1.92 -10.40
CA PRO A 60 7.14 1.25 -11.16
C PRO A 60 8.27 0.76 -10.24
N ASP A 61 9.13 -0.12 -10.75
CA ASP A 61 10.27 -0.63 -9.98
C ASP A 61 11.18 0.47 -9.41
N SER A 62 11.28 1.61 -10.10
CA SER A 62 12.06 2.79 -9.68
C SER A 62 11.47 3.51 -8.47
N PHE A 63 10.21 3.27 -8.10
CA PHE A 63 9.58 3.84 -6.90
C PHE A 63 10.17 3.24 -5.61
N PHE A 64 10.66 2.00 -5.67
CA PHE A 64 11.06 1.26 -4.47
C PHE A 64 12.58 1.30 -4.24
N PRO A 65 13.05 1.67 -3.04
CA PRO A 65 14.49 1.78 -2.78
C PRO A 65 15.17 0.41 -2.58
N GLY A 66 15.65 -0.20 -3.68
CA GLY A 66 16.43 -1.44 -3.62
C GLY A 66 15.63 -2.71 -3.34
N SER A 67 16.32 -3.82 -3.05
CA SER A 67 15.73 -5.17 -3.01
C SER A 67 14.90 -5.51 -1.77
N ARG A 68 14.96 -4.71 -0.69
CA ARG A 68 14.33 -5.00 0.61
C ARG A 68 12.83 -4.68 0.66
N PHE A 69 12.25 -4.18 -0.42
CA PHE A 69 10.85 -3.72 -0.50
C PHE A 69 9.96 -4.67 -1.32
N SER A 70 10.29 -5.96 -1.39
CA SER A 70 9.56 -6.93 -2.21
C SER A 70 8.06 -7.01 -1.87
N HIS A 71 7.69 -6.94 -0.60
CA HIS A 71 6.27 -6.88 -0.18
C HIS A 71 5.54 -5.64 -0.73
N TRP A 72 6.21 -4.48 -0.70
CA TRP A 72 5.66 -3.23 -1.21
C TRP A 72 5.56 -3.23 -2.72
N LYS A 73 6.56 -3.81 -3.40
CA LYS A 73 6.53 -4.03 -4.85
C LYS A 73 5.29 -4.82 -5.27
N ARG A 74 4.99 -5.93 -4.58
CA ARG A 74 3.81 -6.75 -4.89
C ARG A 74 2.49 -6.00 -4.70
N ARG A 75 2.38 -5.20 -3.64
CA ARG A 75 1.22 -4.31 -3.42
C ARG A 75 1.09 -3.26 -4.54
N GLY A 76 2.21 -2.62 -4.89
CA GLY A 76 2.26 -1.63 -5.96
C GLY A 76 1.90 -2.23 -7.33
N ASN A 77 2.41 -3.43 -7.62
CA ASN A 77 2.08 -4.18 -8.83
C ASN A 77 0.59 -4.51 -8.91
N ALA A 78 -0.01 -4.96 -7.79
CA ALA A 78 -1.44 -5.21 -7.72
C ALA A 78 -2.27 -3.95 -8.01
N ILE A 79 -1.86 -2.79 -7.49
CA ILE A 79 -2.51 -1.50 -7.80
C ILE A 79 -2.32 -1.14 -9.28
N ASN A 80 -1.11 -1.27 -9.83
CA ASN A 80 -0.85 -0.97 -11.24
C ASN A 80 -1.70 -1.84 -12.18
N GLN A 81 -1.87 -3.13 -11.86
CA GLN A 81 -2.77 -4.05 -12.58
C GLN A 81 -4.22 -3.59 -12.52
N MET A 82 -4.74 -3.28 -11.33
CA MET A 82 -6.10 -2.75 -11.19
C MET A 82 -6.29 -1.48 -12.01
N GLU A 83 -5.37 -0.52 -11.91
CA GLU A 83 -5.43 0.74 -12.63
C GLU A 83 -5.41 0.57 -14.15
N SER A 84 -4.58 -0.35 -14.65
CA SER A 84 -4.55 -0.74 -16.05
C SER A 84 -5.91 -1.33 -16.48
N TRP A 85 -6.48 -2.25 -15.70
CA TRP A 85 -7.75 -2.89 -16.05
C TRP A 85 -8.97 -1.98 -15.86
N TYR A 86 -8.94 -1.05 -14.91
CA TYR A 86 -9.96 0.00 -14.82
C TYR A 86 -10.00 0.86 -16.08
N SER A 87 -8.84 1.17 -16.68
CA SER A 87 -8.81 1.90 -17.95
C SER A 87 -9.53 1.13 -19.08
N LEU A 88 -9.45 -0.20 -19.08
CA LEU A 88 -10.19 -1.06 -20.00
C LEU A 88 -11.70 -1.02 -19.72
N CYS A 89 -12.11 -1.15 -18.45
CA CYS A 89 -13.51 -1.10 -18.05
C CYS A 89 -14.18 0.26 -18.33
N CYS A 90 -13.43 1.34 -18.16
CA CYS A 90 -13.90 2.72 -18.33
C CYS A 90 -13.80 3.23 -19.78
N SER A 91 -13.45 2.37 -20.74
CA SER A 91 -13.34 2.72 -22.17
C SER A 91 -14.01 1.69 -23.07
N GLY A 92 -14.11 2.00 -24.37
CA GLY A 92 -14.63 1.07 -25.38
C GLY A 92 -16.10 0.70 -25.19
N GLN A 93 -16.45 -0.56 -25.45
CA GLN A 93 -17.83 -1.06 -25.42
C GLN A 93 -18.39 -1.19 -23.99
N VAL A 94 -17.55 -1.53 -23.01
CA VAL A 94 -17.97 -1.66 -21.59
C VAL A 94 -18.47 -0.32 -21.05
N ALA A 95 -17.85 0.78 -21.47
CA ALA A 95 -18.21 2.14 -21.07
C ALA A 95 -19.61 2.61 -21.50
N GLN A 96 -20.33 1.84 -22.32
CA GLN A 96 -21.67 2.21 -22.79
C GLN A 96 -22.76 2.04 -21.73
N GLN A 97 -22.52 1.27 -20.67
CA GLN A 97 -23.51 1.01 -19.62
C GLN A 97 -22.85 1.02 -18.22
N SER A 98 -23.31 1.91 -17.33
CA SER A 98 -22.70 2.07 -16.00
C SER A 98 -22.69 0.79 -15.15
N SER A 99 -23.70 -0.07 -15.29
CA SER A 99 -23.74 -1.38 -14.61
C SER A 99 -22.66 -2.35 -15.12
N GLN A 100 -22.36 -2.32 -16.42
CA GLN A 100 -21.29 -3.12 -17.02
C GLN A 100 -19.91 -2.61 -16.61
N ILE A 101 -19.72 -1.28 -16.51
CA ILE A 101 -18.48 -0.68 -15.98
C ILE A 101 -18.26 -1.13 -14.54
N LEU A 102 -19.27 -1.02 -13.68
CA LEU A 102 -19.17 -1.42 -12.27
C LEU A 102 -18.82 -2.90 -12.15
N CYS A 103 -19.53 -3.78 -12.84
CA CYS A 103 -19.26 -5.21 -12.83
C CYS A 103 -17.84 -5.53 -13.34
N CYS A 104 -17.41 -4.91 -14.44
CA CYS A 104 -16.05 -5.04 -14.97
C CYS A 104 -15.00 -4.61 -13.95
N ALA A 105 -15.18 -3.45 -13.31
CA ALA A 105 -14.25 -2.95 -12.29
C ALA A 105 -14.19 -3.88 -11.06
N GLN A 106 -15.32 -4.42 -10.60
CA GLN A 106 -15.34 -5.40 -9.51
C GLN A 106 -14.64 -6.70 -9.90
N GLN A 107 -14.81 -7.19 -11.13
CA GLN A 107 -14.07 -8.35 -11.64
C GLN A 107 -12.56 -8.08 -11.70
N ALA A 108 -12.16 -6.92 -12.23
CA ALA A 108 -10.76 -6.50 -12.28
C ALA A 108 -10.12 -6.44 -10.89
N TRP A 109 -10.84 -5.85 -9.92
CA TRP A 109 -10.41 -5.77 -8.52
C TRP A 109 -10.20 -7.16 -7.91
N LYS A 110 -11.20 -8.05 -8.02
CA LYS A 110 -11.11 -9.43 -7.49
C LYS A 110 -9.97 -10.20 -8.14
N GLN A 111 -9.82 -10.07 -9.46
CA GLN A 111 -8.78 -10.78 -10.20
C GLN A 111 -7.37 -10.30 -9.82
N ALA A 112 -7.16 -8.98 -9.70
CA ALA A 112 -5.85 -8.43 -9.34
C ALA A 112 -5.45 -8.85 -7.91
N LEU A 113 -6.39 -8.84 -6.96
CA LEU A 113 -6.15 -9.34 -5.61
C LEU A 113 -5.93 -10.86 -5.57
N SER A 114 -6.61 -11.62 -6.43
CA SER A 114 -6.36 -13.05 -6.58
C SER A 114 -4.93 -13.33 -7.06
N GLN A 115 -4.48 -12.59 -8.08
CA GLN A 115 -3.11 -12.70 -8.60
C GLN A 115 -2.07 -12.26 -7.57
N PHE A 116 -2.33 -11.15 -6.85
CA PHE A 116 -1.52 -10.73 -5.71
C PHE A 116 -1.40 -11.83 -4.66
N CYS A 117 -2.49 -12.52 -4.32
CA CYS A 117 -2.44 -13.61 -3.35
C CYS A 117 -1.67 -14.84 -3.86
N VAL A 118 -1.78 -15.18 -5.14
CA VAL A 118 -0.95 -16.21 -5.76
C VAL A 118 0.53 -15.86 -5.63
N GLU A 119 0.89 -14.60 -5.87
CA GLU A 119 2.26 -14.10 -5.73
C GLU A 119 2.73 -14.10 -4.27
N GLU A 120 1.88 -13.67 -3.33
CA GLU A 120 2.21 -13.69 -1.90
C GLU A 120 2.56 -15.12 -1.41
N PHE A 121 1.81 -16.13 -1.87
CA PHE A 121 2.05 -17.54 -1.53
C PHE A 121 3.20 -18.19 -2.30
N SER A 122 3.70 -17.58 -3.39
CA SER A 122 4.85 -18.10 -4.14
C SER A 122 6.20 -17.65 -3.56
N THR A 123 6.18 -16.88 -2.46
CA THR A 123 7.37 -16.39 -1.76
C THR A 123 7.57 -17.10 -0.42
N MET A 124 8.79 -17.06 0.12
CA MET A 124 9.10 -17.57 1.48
C MET A 124 8.67 -16.62 2.60
N THR A 125 7.92 -15.56 2.28
CA THR A 125 7.53 -14.54 3.23
C THR A 125 6.11 -14.78 3.75
N ARG A 126 5.76 -14.18 4.90
CA ARG A 126 4.38 -14.30 5.41
C ARG A 126 3.44 -13.57 4.45
N ALA A 127 2.58 -14.33 3.77
CA ALA A 127 1.53 -13.79 2.92
C ALA A 127 0.62 -12.80 3.67
N TYR A 128 0.15 -11.78 2.95
CA TYR A 128 -0.79 -10.77 3.38
C TYR A 128 -2.02 -11.39 4.06
N LYS A 129 -2.49 -10.79 5.15
CA LYS A 129 -3.52 -11.37 6.05
C LYS A 129 -4.76 -11.84 5.27
N CYS A 130 -5.28 -11.00 4.37
CA CYS A 130 -6.49 -11.28 3.61
C CYS A 130 -6.34 -12.42 2.60
N CYS A 131 -5.12 -12.76 2.16
CA CYS A 131 -4.91 -13.89 1.26
C CYS A 131 -5.18 -15.26 1.91
N ARG A 132 -5.26 -15.30 3.25
CA ARG A 132 -5.57 -16.54 4.00
C ARG A 132 -7.06 -16.83 4.06
N GLU A 133 -7.89 -15.80 3.88
CA GLU A 133 -9.33 -15.93 3.83
C GLU A 133 -9.79 -16.63 2.54
N LYS A 134 -11.03 -17.12 2.53
CA LYS A 134 -11.61 -17.89 1.42
C LYS A 134 -13.01 -17.37 1.07
N GLY A 135 -13.37 -17.47 -0.21
CA GLY A 135 -14.66 -17.00 -0.71
C GLY A 135 -14.89 -15.52 -0.40
N ASP A 136 -16.10 -15.15 -0.02
CA ASP A 136 -16.47 -13.75 0.22
C ASP A 136 -15.76 -13.11 1.43
N ALA A 137 -15.28 -13.92 2.38
CA ALA A 137 -14.48 -13.42 3.50
C ALA A 137 -13.16 -12.79 3.02
N GLN A 138 -12.60 -13.28 1.91
CA GLN A 138 -11.40 -12.70 1.30
C GLN A 138 -11.65 -11.28 0.81
N TRP A 139 -12.75 -11.07 0.10
CA TRP A 139 -13.12 -9.75 -0.42
C TRP A 139 -13.49 -8.80 0.72
N THR A 140 -14.24 -9.28 1.70
CA THR A 140 -14.57 -8.50 2.91
C THR A 140 -13.31 -8.06 3.66
N CYS A 141 -12.30 -8.92 3.77
CA CYS A 141 -11.03 -8.56 4.40
C CYS A 141 -10.30 -7.46 3.62
N PHE A 142 -10.20 -7.59 2.29
CA PHE A 142 -9.58 -6.55 1.46
C PHE A 142 -10.39 -5.24 1.43
N ASP A 143 -11.69 -5.28 1.71
CA ASP A 143 -12.55 -4.09 1.75
C ASP A 143 -12.76 -3.52 3.16
N SER A 144 -11.88 -3.84 4.12
CA SER A 144 -12.07 -3.48 5.55
C SER A 144 -11.23 -2.29 6.02
N GLU A 145 -9.98 -2.18 5.57
CA GLU A 145 -9.05 -1.10 5.90
C GLU A 145 -8.69 -0.38 4.62
N LEU A 146 -9.45 0.67 4.30
CA LEU A 146 -9.41 1.36 3.00
C LEU A 146 -8.68 2.71 3.12
N PRO A 147 -7.41 2.81 2.69
CA PRO A 147 -6.66 4.06 2.84
C PRO A 147 -7.16 5.17 1.90
N ASN A 148 -7.76 4.80 0.76
CA ASN A 148 -8.36 5.72 -0.20
C ASN A 148 -9.67 5.14 -0.77
N PRO A 149 -10.79 5.18 -0.02
CA PRO A 149 -12.05 4.52 -0.41
C PRO A 149 -12.75 5.18 -1.60
N ASN A 150 -12.49 6.48 -1.81
CA ASN A 150 -13.14 7.30 -2.84
C ASN A 150 -12.32 7.42 -4.12
N TYR A 151 -11.16 6.77 -4.21
CA TYR A 151 -10.25 6.88 -5.35
C TYR A 151 -9.85 8.34 -5.65
N ASP A 152 -9.63 9.10 -4.58
CA ASP A 152 -9.22 10.50 -4.65
C ASP A 152 -7.85 10.61 -5.35
N PRO A 153 -7.67 11.58 -6.26
CA PRO A 153 -6.38 11.81 -6.90
C PRO A 153 -5.42 12.51 -5.93
N THR A 154 -4.12 12.30 -6.14
CA THR A 154 -3.08 13.06 -5.46
C THR A 154 -2.97 14.46 -6.10
N PRO A 155 -3.15 15.55 -5.33
CA PRO A 155 -3.07 16.92 -5.88
C PRO A 155 -1.71 17.19 -6.54
N GLY A 156 -1.73 17.71 -7.78
CA GLY A 156 -0.52 18.05 -8.53
C GLY A 156 0.28 16.86 -9.07
N TYR A 157 -0.23 15.63 -8.92
CA TYR A 157 0.39 14.42 -9.47
C TYR A 157 -0.18 14.06 -10.84
N THR A 158 0.69 13.56 -11.72
CA THR A 158 0.32 12.94 -12.99
C THR A 158 0.98 11.56 -13.07
N ALA A 159 0.16 10.53 -13.27
CA ALA A 159 0.61 9.15 -13.38
C ALA A 159 1.59 8.98 -14.56
N PRO A 160 2.74 8.31 -14.35
CA PRO A 160 3.56 7.88 -15.46
C PRO A 160 2.79 6.88 -16.31
N GLN A 161 3.10 6.84 -17.60
CA GLN A 161 2.57 5.79 -18.47
C GLN A 161 3.23 4.47 -18.10
N LEU A 162 2.42 3.51 -17.64
CA LEU A 162 2.85 2.12 -17.47
C LEU A 162 2.36 1.27 -18.66
N PRO A 163 3.07 0.18 -19.00
CA PRO A 163 2.57 -0.78 -19.96
C PRO A 163 1.18 -1.30 -19.57
N LEU A 164 0.38 -1.66 -20.57
CA LEU A 164 -0.89 -2.32 -20.33
C LEU A 164 -0.63 -3.68 -19.66
N GLU A 165 -1.25 -3.90 -18.51
CA GLU A 165 -1.23 -5.19 -17.82
C GLU A 165 -2.19 -6.16 -18.53
N LEU A 166 -1.64 -7.27 -19.02
CA LEU A 166 -2.40 -8.31 -19.73
C LEU A 166 -3.08 -9.27 -18.73
N GLY A 167 -3.93 -10.15 -19.26
CA GLY A 167 -4.47 -11.27 -18.50
C GLY A 167 -5.82 -11.01 -17.82
N PHE A 168 -6.43 -9.84 -18.00
CA PHE A 168 -7.82 -9.59 -17.63
C PHE A 168 -8.73 -9.62 -18.86
N THR A 169 -9.87 -10.28 -18.73
CA THR A 169 -10.93 -10.30 -19.75
C THR A 169 -12.25 -10.17 -19.02
N PHE A 170 -13.00 -9.12 -19.35
CA PHE A 170 -14.30 -8.88 -18.77
C PHE A 170 -15.30 -9.98 -19.18
N ASN A 171 -16.00 -10.55 -18.21
CA ASN A 171 -17.07 -11.50 -18.43
C ASN A 171 -18.43 -10.86 -18.10
N ALA A 172 -19.16 -10.40 -19.12
CA ALA A 172 -20.47 -9.78 -18.94
C ALA A 172 -21.55 -10.75 -18.41
N ASP A 173 -21.37 -12.07 -18.60
CA ASP A 173 -22.32 -13.10 -18.15
C ASP A 173 -22.15 -13.44 -16.65
N ALA A 174 -21.08 -12.94 -16.02
CA ALA A 174 -20.83 -13.06 -14.58
C ALA A 174 -21.23 -11.78 -13.80
N CYS A 175 -22.05 -10.95 -14.44
CA CYS A 175 -22.82 -9.86 -13.86
C CYS A 175 -24.27 -10.33 -13.69
#